data_AF-A0A1V6SIK1-F1
#
_entry.id   AF-A0A1V6SIK1-F1
#
_cell.length_a   1.000
_cell.length_b   1.000
_cell.length_c   1.000
_cell.angle_alpha   90.00
_cell.angle_beta   90.00
_cell.angle_gamma   90.00
#
_symmetry.space_group_name_H-M   'P 1'
#
loop_
_entity.id
_entity.type
_entity.pdbx_description
1 polymer ?
#
loop_
_entity_poly.entity_id
_entity_poly.type
_entity_poly.pdbx_seq_one_letter_code
_entity_poly.pdbx_strand_id
1 'polypeptide(L)'
;MHFVVTDPNYPDDTPTDCNLIWSYGSSPKESARCNNSQYYIRFPEGAVDFNRFTLGLERVSGPIAENGQVLLRSGTQWSCVDNPESGVHLSCSYDGVLNMPV
;
A
#
# COMPACT_ATOMS: atom_id res chain seq x y z
N MET A 1 -0.53 -2.32 -7.63
CA MET A 1 -0.21 -1.21 -6.72
C MET A 1 1.30 -1.13 -6.56
N HIS A 2 1.86 0.06 -6.70
CA HIS A 2 3.28 0.33 -6.51
C HIS A 2 3.42 1.59 -5.65
N PHE A 3 4.33 1.56 -4.68
CA PHE A 3 4.68 2.68 -3.82
C PHE A 3 6.08 2.48 -3.22
N VAL A 4 6.63 3.54 -2.64
CA VAL A 4 7.92 3.52 -1.93
C VAL A 4 7.67 3.80 -0.46
N VAL A 5 8.37 3.08 0.42
CA VAL A 5 8.30 3.25 1.87
C VAL A 5 9.60 3.85 2.39
N THR A 6 9.46 4.84 3.26
CA THR A 6 10.50 5.39 4.12
C THR A 6 10.02 5.32 5.56
N ASP A 7 10.89 4.91 6.48
CA ASP A 7 10.57 4.79 7.89
C ASP A 7 11.54 5.64 8.73
N PRO A 8 11.06 6.72 9.37
CA PRO A 8 11.90 7.58 10.20
C PRO A 8 12.52 6.88 11.42
N ASN A 9 11.92 5.79 11.92
CA ASN A 9 12.47 4.99 13.01
C ASN A 9 13.65 4.11 12.56
N TYR A 10 13.87 4.01 11.25
CA TYR A 10 14.93 3.25 10.61
C TYR A 10 15.64 4.08 9.54
N PRO A 11 16.38 5.12 9.94
CA PRO A 11 17.00 6.07 9.02
C PRO A 11 18.09 5.46 8.13
N ASP A 12 18.65 4.32 8.55
CA ASP A 12 19.65 3.57 7.78
C ASP A 12 19.02 2.64 6.72
N ASP A 13 17.69 2.44 6.75
CA ASP A 13 17.00 1.68 5.72
C ASP A 13 17.01 2.51 4.42
N THR A 14 17.47 1.89 3.32
CA THR A 14 17.24 2.46 2.00
C THR A 14 15.72 2.50 1.71
N PRO A 15 15.17 3.60 1.17
CA PRO A 15 13.78 3.64 0.74
C PRO A 15 13.45 2.40 -0.10
N THR A 16 12.38 1.70 0.25
CA THR A 16 12.09 0.39 -0.35
C THR A 16 10.87 0.44 -1.24
N ASP A 17 11.02 -0.07 -2.46
CA ASP A 17 9.90 -0.31 -3.36
C ASP A 17 9.02 -1.44 -2.85
N CYS A 18 7.72 -1.20 -2.91
CA CYS A 18 6.68 -2.17 -2.61
C CYS A 18 5.81 -2.30 -3.85
N ASN A 19 5.81 -3.48 -4.47
CA ASN A 19 4.99 -3.77 -5.63
C ASN A 19 4.09 -4.97 -5.38
N LEU A 20 2.84 -4.84 -5.78
CA LEU A 20 1.81 -5.84 -5.53
C LEU A 20 0.85 -5.93 -6.70
N ILE A 21 0.60 -7.16 -7.14
CA ILE A 21 -0.32 -7.48 -8.22
C ILE A 21 -1.34 -8.49 -7.70
N TRP A 22 -2.62 -8.17 -7.87
CA TRP A 22 -3.73 -9.06 -7.55
C TRP A 22 -4.92 -8.75 -8.47
N SER A 23 -5.87 -9.67 -8.52
CA SER A 23 -7.06 -9.51 -9.35
C SER A 23 -8.10 -8.63 -8.67
N TYR A 24 -8.81 -7.82 -9.44
CA TYR A 24 -9.98 -7.11 -8.92
C TYR A 24 -11.00 -8.10 -8.32
N GLY A 25 -11.62 -7.72 -7.20
CA GLY A 25 -12.54 -8.61 -6.46
C GLY A 25 -11.85 -9.70 -5.63
N SER A 26 -10.51 -9.74 -5.57
CA SER A 26 -9.76 -10.64 -4.69
C SER A 26 -8.88 -9.87 -3.70
N SER A 27 -8.37 -10.57 -2.70
CA SER A 27 -7.40 -10.01 -1.76
C SER A 27 -5.98 -10.43 -2.13
N PRO A 28 -4.98 -9.57 -1.90
CA PRO A 28 -3.58 -9.94 -2.03
C PRO A 28 -3.17 -11.10 -1.11
N LYS A 29 -2.05 -11.74 -1.44
CA LYS A 29 -1.45 -12.75 -0.57
C LYS A 29 -1.09 -12.12 0.78
N GLU A 30 -1.44 -12.77 1.88
CA GLU A 30 -1.11 -12.29 3.23
C GLU A 30 0.41 -12.14 3.45
N SER A 31 1.21 -12.92 2.73
CA SER A 31 2.67 -12.88 2.77
C SER A 31 3.28 -11.81 1.85
N ALA A 32 2.49 -10.88 1.30
CA ALA A 32 2.98 -9.80 0.45
C ALA A 32 3.96 -8.91 1.22
N ARG A 33 5.11 -8.58 0.60
CA ARG A 33 6.18 -7.80 1.23
C ARG A 33 6.76 -6.78 0.27
N CYS A 34 7.37 -5.74 0.84
CA CYS A 34 8.26 -4.83 0.12
C CYS A 34 9.59 -5.52 -0.25
N ASN A 35 10.34 -4.94 -1.18
CA ASN A 35 11.54 -5.56 -1.77
C ASN A 35 12.64 -5.83 -0.73
N ASN A 36 12.81 -4.97 0.27
CA ASN A 36 13.77 -5.18 1.35
C ASN A 36 13.34 -6.28 2.36
N SER A 37 12.16 -6.87 2.17
CA SER A 37 11.55 -7.88 3.04
C SER A 37 11.31 -7.46 4.49
N GLN A 38 11.49 -6.18 4.85
CA GLN A 38 11.34 -5.66 6.21
C GLN A 38 9.89 -5.30 6.55
N TYR A 39 9.02 -5.11 5.55
CA TYR A 39 7.62 -4.74 5.75
C TYR A 39 6.68 -5.71 5.04
N TYR A 40 5.70 -6.24 5.76
CA TYR A 40 4.51 -6.86 5.17
C TYR A 40 3.55 -5.78 4.70
N ILE A 41 2.91 -6.05 3.55
CA ILE A 41 1.82 -5.25 3.01
C ILE A 41 0.51 -5.94 3.41
N ARG A 42 -0.30 -5.27 4.22
CA ARG A 42 -1.52 -5.82 4.81
C ARG A 42 -2.76 -5.13 4.26
N PHE A 43 -3.84 -5.90 4.15
CA PHE A 43 -5.18 -5.44 3.80
C PHE A 43 -6.17 -6.07 4.78
N PRO A 44 -6.30 -5.53 6.01
CA PRO A 44 -7.03 -6.16 7.11
C PRO A 44 -8.52 -6.39 6.80
N GLU A 45 -9.11 -5.52 5.96
CA GLU A 45 -10.51 -5.63 5.49
C GLU A 45 -10.59 -6.23 4.07
N GLY A 46 -9.47 -6.72 3.54
CA GLY A 46 -9.29 -7.03 2.12
C GLY A 46 -9.09 -5.78 1.25
N ALA A 47 -8.78 -6.00 -0.02
CA ALA A 47 -8.61 -4.95 -1.03
C ALA A 47 -9.34 -5.31 -2.33
N VAL A 48 -10.60 -5.71 -2.17
CA VAL A 48 -11.46 -6.13 -3.28
C VAL A 48 -12.00 -4.95 -4.09
N ASP A 49 -12.16 -3.79 -3.44
CA ASP A 49 -12.58 -2.53 -4.06
C ASP A 49 -11.44 -1.52 -4.04
N PHE A 50 -10.96 -1.12 -5.22
CA PHE A 50 -9.86 -0.16 -5.34
C PHE A 50 -10.29 1.27 -5.01
N ASN A 51 -11.59 1.56 -4.95
CA ASN A 51 -12.09 2.87 -4.52
C ASN A 51 -12.01 3.05 -3.00
N ARG A 52 -11.92 1.95 -2.24
CA ARG A 52 -11.89 2.00 -0.77
C ARG A 52 -11.25 0.74 -0.18
N PHE A 53 -10.08 0.91 0.43
CA PHE A 53 -9.40 -0.17 1.16
C PHE A 53 -8.52 0.41 2.26
N THR A 54 -8.30 -0.40 3.30
CA THR A 54 -7.33 -0.10 4.35
C THR A 54 -5.99 -0.71 3.97
N LEU A 55 -4.97 0.13 3.80
CA LEU A 55 -3.58 -0.29 3.61
C LEU A 55 -2.90 -0.36 4.97
N GLY A 56 -2.26 -1.48 5.28
CA GLY A 56 -1.40 -1.62 6.45
C GLY A 56 0.04 -1.94 6.07
N LEU A 57 0.99 -1.46 6.87
CA LEU A 57 2.39 -1.85 6.82
C LEU A 57 2.81 -2.34 8.20
N GLU A 58 3.33 -3.56 8.23
CA GLU A 58 3.81 -4.20 9.46
C GLU A 58 5.30 -4.51 9.31
N ARG A 59 6.14 -3.94 10.18
CA ARG A 59 7.57 -4.21 10.19
C ARG A 59 7.85 -5.56 10.85
N VAL A 60 8.74 -6.35 10.26
CA VAL A 60 8.99 -7.75 10.64
C VAL A 60 10.33 -7.98 11.33
N SER A 61 11.09 -6.92 11.55
CA SER A 61 12.48 -6.96 12.01
C SER A 61 12.82 -5.68 12.78
N GLY A 62 14.00 -5.65 13.41
CA GLY A 62 14.53 -4.51 14.15
C GLY A 62 13.96 -4.33 15.57
N PRO A 63 14.54 -3.38 16.35
CA PRO A 63 14.19 -3.16 17.75
C PRO A 63 12.83 -2.46 17.99
N ILE A 64 12.30 -1.75 17.01
CA ILE A 64 11.05 -0.97 17.10
C ILE A 64 9.98 -1.65 16.24
N ALA A 65 8.88 -2.07 16.86
CA ALA A 65 7.76 -2.63 16.15
C ALA A 65 6.94 -1.52 15.50
N GLU A 66 6.63 -1.67 14.21
CA GLU A 66 5.77 -0.76 13.44
C GLU A 66 4.57 -1.54 12.91
N ASN A 67 3.37 -1.00 13.10
CA ASN A 67 2.14 -1.56 12.55
C ASN A 67 1.15 -0.44 12.25
N GLY A 68 1.39 0.23 11.13
CA GLY A 68 0.60 1.37 10.71
C GLY A 68 -0.54 0.94 9.79
N GLN A 69 -1.64 1.69 9.83
CA GLN A 69 -2.79 1.49 8.94
C GLN A 69 -3.38 2.81 8.49
N VAL A 70 -3.86 2.86 7.25
CA VAL A 70 -4.54 4.04 6.71
C VAL A 70 -5.64 3.64 5.73
N LEU A 71 -6.79 4.30 5.85
CA LEU A 71 -7.91 4.15 4.94
C LEU A 71 -7.67 5.00 3.69
N LEU A 72 -7.58 4.35 2.54
CA LEU A 72 -7.61 5.01 1.23
C LEU A 72 -9.04 5.00 0.71
N ARG A 73 -9.53 6.17 0.30
CA ARG A 73 -10.89 6.35 -0.23
C ARG A 73 -10.88 7.34 -1.39
N SER A 74 -11.51 6.95 -2.49
CA SER A 74 -11.68 7.80 -3.68
C SER A 74 -12.36 9.13 -3.32
N GLY A 75 -11.90 10.22 -3.94
CA GLY A 75 -12.35 11.58 -3.65
C GLY A 75 -11.56 12.27 -2.52
N THR A 76 -10.47 11.67 -2.06
CA THR A 76 -9.45 12.31 -1.22
C THR A 76 -8.17 12.51 -2.05
N GLN A 77 -6.98 12.48 -1.45
CA GLN A 77 -5.74 12.37 -2.21
C GLN A 77 -5.64 11.05 -3.00
N TRP A 78 -6.43 10.03 -2.65
CA TRP A 78 -6.64 8.85 -3.49
C TRP A 78 -7.70 9.14 -4.56
N SER A 79 -7.31 9.10 -5.82
CA SER A 79 -8.17 9.38 -6.98
C SER A 79 -8.17 8.19 -7.93
N CYS A 80 -9.37 7.76 -8.33
CA CYS A 80 -9.56 6.70 -9.31
C CYS A 80 -10.23 7.25 -10.57
N VAL A 81 -9.74 6.84 -11.74
CA VAL A 81 -10.25 7.21 -13.06
C VAL A 81 -10.71 5.96 -13.79
N ASP A 82 -11.94 5.98 -14.28
CA ASP A 82 -12.52 4.92 -15.10
C ASP A 82 -12.01 5.01 -16.54
N ASN A 83 -11.70 3.85 -17.13
CA ASN A 83 -11.26 3.71 -18.52
C ASN A 83 -10.19 4.74 -18.98
N PRO A 84 -9.09 4.91 -18.23
CA PRO A 84 -8.07 5.91 -18.54
C PRO A 84 -7.35 5.63 -19.87
N GLU A 85 -7.30 4.35 -20.27
CA GLU A 85 -6.74 3.90 -21.54
C GLU A 85 -7.37 2.57 -21.98
N SER A 86 -7.13 2.18 -23.24
CA SER A 86 -7.66 0.93 -23.80
C SER A 86 -7.17 -0.28 -23.01
N GLY A 87 -8.10 -1.10 -22.51
CA GLY A 87 -7.80 -2.30 -21.75
C GLY A 87 -7.60 -2.09 -20.23
N VAL A 88 -7.65 -0.85 -19.75
CA VAL A 88 -7.61 -0.54 -18.31
C VAL A 88 -8.99 -0.08 -17.87
N HIS A 89 -9.65 -0.84 -16.98
CA HIS A 89 -10.99 -0.49 -16.51
C HIS A 89 -10.99 0.61 -15.45
N LEU A 90 -9.99 0.61 -14.57
CA LEU A 90 -9.86 1.54 -13.46
C LEU A 90 -8.38 1.74 -13.15
N SER A 91 -7.93 2.98 -13.03
CA SER A 91 -6.61 3.31 -12.52
C SER A 91 -6.74 4.27 -11.35
N CYS A 92 -6.03 3.98 -10.26
CA CYS A 92 -6.05 4.80 -9.07
C CYS A 92 -4.63 5.25 -8.70
N SER A 93 -4.51 6.47 -8.22
CA SER A 93 -3.25 7.05 -7.74
C SER A 93 -3.47 7.87 -6.48
N TYR A 94 -2.42 7.98 -5.67
CA TYR A 94 -2.37 8.89 -4.54
C TYR A 94 -1.59 10.15 -4.94
N ASP A 95 -2.13 11.33 -4.64
CA ASP A 95 -1.43 12.60 -4.85
C ASP A 95 -0.60 12.98 -3.61
N GLY A 96 0.72 13.00 -3.77
CA GLY A 96 1.68 13.36 -2.73
C GLY A 96 2.16 12.17 -1.88
N VAL A 97 2.47 12.45 -0.60
CA VAL A 97 3.01 11.47 0.36
C VAL A 97 1.92 11.06 1.34
N LEU A 98 1.70 9.74 1.44
CA LEU A 98 0.79 9.14 2.40
C LEU A 98 1.51 8.96 3.73
N ASN A 99 1.15 9.74 4.74
CA ASN A 99 1.65 9.55 6.10
C ASN A 99 0.82 8.46 6.79
N MET A 100 1.50 7.43 7.30
CA MET A 100 0.87 6.33 8.01
C MET A 100 1.20 6.43 9.50
N PRO A 101 0.22 6.69 10.37
CA PRO A 101 0.44 6.69 11.81
C PRO A 101 0.67 5.26 12.31
N VAL A 102 1.56 5.13 13.29
CA VAL A 102 2.02 3.90 13.93
C VAL A 102 1.83 3.97 15.45
#